data_AF-A0A919KFP3-F1
#
_entry.id   AF-A0A919KFP3-F1
#
_cell.length_a   1.000
_cell.length_b   1.000
_cell.length_c   1.000
_cell.angle_alpha   90.00
_cell.angle_beta   90.00
_cell.angle_gamma   90.00
#
_symmetry.space_group_name_H-M   'P 1'
#
loop_
_entity.id
_entity.type
_entity.pdbx_description
1 polymer ?
#
loop_
_entity_poly.entity_id
_entity_poly.type
_entity_poly.pdbx_seq_one_letter_code
_entity_poly.pdbx_strand_id
1 'polypeptide(L)'
;MADDAIALDGFLDEETVPGDLHGSTARFRLTVSPTDERTDEMILPCSVADAELAHAVIHDLVPGDKLRVTGHLRLPRTPDEPIWLVVTALTVLETAPLMTDPATVATAVIERYGPYVCWFDADTIDVEVFTEGGTWVGTVPEPNDLGELLEAFEQRQAAGGE
;
A
#
# COMPACT_ATOMS: atom_id res chain seq x y z
N MET A 1 26.73 -9.07 27.27
CA MET A 1 26.63 -9.30 25.81
C MET A 1 25.64 -8.28 25.30
N ALA A 2 26.01 -7.56 24.23
CA ALA A 2 25.62 -6.18 23.98
C ALA A 2 24.11 -5.91 24.06
N ASP A 3 23.77 -4.95 24.91
CA ASP A 3 22.46 -4.33 25.18
C ASP A 3 22.05 -3.35 24.04
N ASP A 4 22.46 -3.66 22.81
CA ASP A 4 22.29 -2.82 21.60
C ASP A 4 21.06 -3.23 20.78
N ALA A 5 20.19 -4.08 21.35
CA ALA A 5 18.95 -4.45 20.71
C ALA A 5 17.99 -3.26 20.72
N ILE A 6 17.70 -2.71 19.55
CA ILE A 6 16.67 -1.70 19.40
C ILE A 6 15.31 -2.37 19.24
N ALA A 7 14.26 -1.69 19.70
CA ALA A 7 12.87 -2.07 19.45
C ALA A 7 12.22 -0.95 18.62
N LEU A 8 11.65 -1.31 17.48
CA LEU A 8 10.92 -0.40 16.59
C LEU A 8 9.51 -0.90 16.40
N ASP A 9 8.56 0.02 16.45
CA ASP A 9 7.17 -0.24 16.08
C ASP A 9 6.93 0.32 14.67
N GLY A 10 6.22 -0.43 13.85
CA GLY A 10 5.90 0.00 12.50
C GLY A 10 4.88 -0.91 11.84
N PHE A 11 4.58 -0.63 10.58
CA PHE A 11 3.66 -1.41 9.77
C PHE A 11 4.42 -2.23 8.74
N LEU A 12 4.00 -3.48 8.52
CA LEU A 12 4.49 -4.29 7.42
C LEU A 12 4.04 -3.65 6.09
N ASP A 13 5.01 -3.28 5.25
CA ASP A 13 4.76 -2.53 4.02
C ASP A 13 4.14 -3.42 2.92
N GLU A 14 4.77 -4.56 2.65
CA GLU A 14 4.39 -5.52 1.61
C GLU A 14 4.54 -6.97 2.12
N GLU A 15 4.14 -7.93 1.29
CA GLU A 15 4.26 -9.36 1.61
C GLU A 15 5.72 -9.74 1.88
N THR A 16 5.93 -10.49 2.96
CA THR A 16 7.25 -11.01 3.32
C THR A 16 7.76 -11.95 2.22
N VAL A 17 9.03 -11.79 1.83
CA VAL A 17 9.68 -12.69 0.88
C VAL A 17 10.67 -13.62 1.57
N PRO A 18 10.75 -14.91 1.17
CA PRO A 18 11.82 -15.80 1.57
C PRO A 18 13.20 -15.24 1.16
N GLY A 19 14.16 -15.28 2.08
CA GLY A 19 15.55 -14.87 1.84
C GLY A 19 16.40 -15.96 1.15
N ASP A 20 15.91 -17.19 1.12
CA ASP A 20 16.51 -18.36 0.47
C ASP A 20 15.43 -19.33 -0.04
N LEU A 21 15.85 -20.36 -0.79
CA LEU A 21 14.94 -21.35 -1.40
C LEU A 21 14.19 -22.23 -0.38
N HIS A 22 14.65 -22.31 0.87
CA HIS A 22 14.06 -23.16 1.90
C HIS A 22 13.17 -22.39 2.87
N GLY A 23 13.09 -21.06 2.75
CA GLY A 23 12.39 -20.21 3.71
C GLY A 23 13.03 -20.21 5.10
N SER A 24 14.32 -20.57 5.21
CA SER A 24 15.03 -20.54 6.49
C SER A 24 15.44 -19.13 6.93
N THR A 25 15.32 -18.17 6.00
CA THR A 25 15.50 -16.75 6.24
C THR A 25 14.35 -16.00 5.57
N ALA A 26 14.04 -14.80 6.09
CA ALA A 26 12.98 -13.96 5.56
C ALA A 26 13.46 -12.51 5.41
N ARG A 27 12.89 -11.78 4.46
CA ARG A 27 13.09 -10.35 4.26
C ARG A 27 11.75 -9.66 4.11
N PHE A 28 11.62 -8.51 4.74
CA PHE A 28 10.42 -7.68 4.65
C PHE A 28 10.80 -6.21 4.86
N ARG A 29 9.85 -5.31 4.63
CA ARG A 29 10.02 -3.87 4.88
C ARG A 29 9.08 -3.43 5.98
N LEU A 30 9.62 -2.64 6.92
CA LEU A 30 8.86 -2.05 8.02
C LEU A 30 8.79 -0.54 7.80
N THR A 31 7.58 0.00 7.71
CA THR A 31 7.33 1.44 7.71
C THR A 31 7.22 1.91 9.15
N VAL A 32 8.23 2.67 9.60
CA VAL A 32 8.35 3.20 10.95
C VAL A 32 7.98 4.67 10.92
N SER A 33 6.92 5.04 11.64
CA SER A 33 6.48 6.43 11.81
C SER A 33 6.48 6.75 13.31
N PRO A 34 7.61 7.26 13.85
CA PRO A 34 7.72 7.54 15.28
C PRO A 34 6.82 8.72 15.71
N THR A 35 6.50 9.59 14.77
CA THR A 35 5.49 10.65 14.86
C THR A 35 4.48 10.43 13.74
N ASP A 36 3.29 11.02 13.86
CA ASP A 36 2.31 11.03 12.76
C ASP A 36 2.70 11.99 11.61
N GLU A 37 3.92 12.53 11.62
CA GLU A 37 4.44 13.41 10.58
C GLU A 37 5.15 12.59 9.48
N ARG A 38 4.73 12.81 8.23
CA ARG A 38 5.29 12.11 7.06
C ARG A 38 6.79 12.32 6.87
N THR A 39 7.36 13.40 7.41
CA THR A 39 8.80 13.68 7.31
C THR A 39 9.66 12.77 8.17
N ASP A 40 9.06 12.16 9.20
CA ASP A 40 9.76 11.30 10.14
C ASP A 40 9.53 9.81 9.81
N GLU A 41 8.72 9.53 8.79
CA GLU A 41 8.45 8.19 8.29
C GLU A 41 9.69 7.61 7.61
N MET A 42 10.01 6.36 7.94
CA MET A 42 11.15 5.64 7.40
C MET A 42 10.75 4.22 6.99
N ILE A 43 11.12 3.83 5.76
CA ILE A 43 10.99 2.44 5.31
C ILE A 43 12.31 1.73 5.58
N LEU A 44 12.29 0.75 6.48
CA LEU A 44 13.47 0.02 6.92
C LEU A 44 13.42 -1.43 6.40
N PRO A 45 14.43 -1.89 5.64
CA PRO A 45 14.50 -3.28 5.25
C PRO A 45 14.97 -4.14 6.44
N CYS A 46 14.23 -5.22 6.67
CA CYS A 46 14.40 -6.14 7.78
C CYS A 46 14.84 -7.51 7.25
N SER A 47 15.65 -8.22 8.04
CA SER A 47 16.05 -9.60 7.74
C SER A 47 15.93 -10.47 8.98
N VAL A 48 15.40 -11.68 8.81
CA VAL A 48 15.31 -12.72 9.83
C VAL A 48 16.22 -13.88 9.43
N ALA A 49 17.09 -14.31 10.34
CA ALA A 49 18.00 -15.45 10.12
C ALA A 49 17.61 -16.70 10.93
N ASP A 50 16.70 -16.55 11.89
CA ASP A 50 16.14 -17.68 12.64
C ASP A 50 15.03 -18.35 11.83
N ALA A 51 15.12 -19.67 11.65
CA ALA A 51 14.25 -20.40 10.74
C ALA A 51 12.79 -20.51 11.24
N GLU A 52 12.59 -20.59 12.55
CA GLU A 52 11.25 -20.67 13.14
C GLU A 52 10.55 -19.31 13.00
N LEU A 53 11.27 -18.23 13.33
CA LEU A 53 10.77 -16.87 13.12
C LEU A 53 10.56 -16.56 11.64
N ALA A 54 11.47 -16.98 10.75
CA ALA A 54 11.32 -16.76 9.32
C ALA A 54 10.04 -17.44 8.79
N HIS A 55 9.76 -18.67 9.22
CA HIS A 55 8.54 -19.37 8.84
C HIS A 55 7.28 -18.61 9.28
N ALA A 56 7.23 -18.15 10.54
CA ALA A 56 6.10 -17.36 11.03
C ALA A 56 5.94 -16.05 10.27
N VAL A 57 7.03 -15.30 10.02
CA VAL A 57 6.99 -14.00 9.33
C VAL A 57 6.56 -14.16 7.86
N ILE A 58 6.88 -15.29 7.22
CA ILE A 58 6.48 -15.58 5.83
C ILE A 58 5.00 -15.98 5.74
N HIS A 59 4.47 -16.73 6.70
CA HIS A 59 3.16 -17.37 6.56
C HIS A 59 2.05 -16.74 7.39
N ASP A 60 2.38 -16.07 8.49
CA ASP A 60 1.39 -15.59 9.46
C ASP A 60 1.16 -14.08 9.36
N LEU A 61 2.09 -13.32 8.78
CA LEU A 61 1.99 -11.87 8.67
C LEU A 61 1.35 -11.44 7.35
N VAL A 62 0.59 -10.36 7.41
CA VAL A 62 -0.03 -9.73 6.25
C VAL A 62 0.35 -8.25 6.14
N PRO A 63 0.44 -7.70 4.92
CA PRO A 63 0.69 -6.27 4.73
C PRO A 63 -0.30 -5.43 5.54
N GLY A 64 0.21 -4.39 6.22
CA GLY A 64 -0.56 -3.55 7.13
C GLY A 64 -0.57 -4.01 8.58
N ASP A 65 -0.04 -5.21 8.91
CA ASP A 65 0.13 -5.61 10.32
C ASP A 65 1.02 -4.61 11.04
N LYS A 66 0.61 -4.20 12.24
CA LYS A 66 1.44 -3.40 13.14
C LYS A 66 2.33 -4.33 13.95
N LEU A 67 3.63 -4.16 13.81
CA LEU A 67 4.65 -5.03 14.37
C LEU A 67 5.52 -4.25 15.36
N ARG A 68 5.90 -4.92 16.45
CA ARG A 68 7.09 -4.57 17.23
C ARG A 68 8.22 -5.49 16.83
N VAL A 69 9.29 -4.91 16.31
CA VAL A 69 10.47 -5.62 15.84
C VAL A 69 11.64 -5.28 16.75
N THR A 70 12.29 -6.31 17.29
CA THR A 70 13.48 -6.18 18.13
C THR A 70 14.68 -6.79 17.40
N GLY A 71 15.79 -6.06 17.36
CA GLY A 71 16.96 -6.48 16.60
C GLY A 71 18.11 -5.48 16.68
N HIS A 72 19.05 -5.57 15.75
CA HIS A 72 20.17 -4.64 15.66
C HIS A 72 20.32 -4.08 14.25
N LEU A 73 20.69 -2.80 14.16
CA LEU A 73 20.97 -2.16 12.88
C LEU A 73 22.34 -2.59 12.36
N ARG A 74 22.35 -3.14 11.16
CA ARG A 74 23.55 -3.34 10.37
C ARG A 74 23.77 -2.12 9.51
N LEU A 75 24.72 -1.28 9.92
CA LEU A 75 25.16 -0.14 9.14
C LEU A 75 25.96 -0.59 7.91
N PRO A 76 25.81 0.09 6.77
CA PRO A 76 26.49 -0.26 5.53
C PRO A 76 27.97 0.05 5.64
N ARG A 77 28.80 -0.83 5.11
CA ARG A 77 30.27 -0.64 5.08
C ARG A 77 30.74 -0.04 3.78
N THR A 78 29.93 -0.12 2.73
CA THR A 78 30.16 0.46 1.41
C THR A 78 28.92 1.25 0.98
N PRO A 79 29.05 2.21 0.05
CA PRO A 79 27.91 3.01 -0.41
C PRO A 79 26.78 2.19 -1.07
N ASP A 80 27.08 1.00 -1.58
CA ASP A 80 26.12 0.13 -2.27
C ASP A 80 25.38 -0.82 -1.32
N GLU A 81 25.78 -0.87 -0.05
CA GLU A 81 25.09 -1.68 0.96
C GLU A 81 23.90 -0.90 1.56
N PRO A 82 22.71 -1.51 1.70
CA PRO A 82 21.63 -0.89 2.46
C PRO A 82 21.94 -0.95 3.97
N ILE A 83 21.31 -0.06 4.73
CA ILE A 83 21.13 -0.26 6.17
C ILE A 83 20.07 -1.36 6.35
N TRP A 84 20.32 -2.36 7.20
CA TRP A 84 19.35 -3.42 7.51
C TRP A 84 19.05 -3.49 9.00
N LEU A 85 17.82 -3.84 9.36
CA LEU A 85 17.50 -4.33 10.70
C LEU A 85 17.57 -5.86 10.73
N VAL A 86 18.52 -6.39 11.48
CA VAL A 86 18.60 -7.84 11.73
C VAL A 86 17.69 -8.17 12.91
N VAL A 87 16.57 -8.80 12.60
CA VAL A 87 15.49 -9.09 13.54
C VAL A 87 15.82 -10.33 14.34
N THR A 88 15.72 -10.22 15.66
CA THR A 88 15.91 -11.32 16.61
C THR A 88 14.62 -11.70 17.33
N ALA A 89 13.64 -10.80 17.38
CA ALA A 89 12.30 -11.08 17.88
C ALA A 89 11.28 -10.16 17.20
N LEU A 90 10.05 -10.65 17.08
CA LEU A 90 8.93 -9.91 16.49
C LEU A 90 7.65 -10.22 17.24
N THR A 91 6.78 -9.23 17.36
CA THR A 91 5.44 -9.39 17.94
C THR A 91 4.44 -8.59 17.13
N VAL A 92 3.32 -9.22 16.77
CA VAL A 92 2.19 -8.52 16.16
C VAL A 92 1.47 -7.76 17.27
N LEU A 93 1.44 -6.43 17.16
CA LEU A 93 0.73 -5.55 18.09
C LEU A 93 -0.73 -5.38 17.68
N GLU A 94 -0.98 -5.30 16.37
CA GLU A 94 -2.31 -5.13 15.79
C GLU A 94 -2.30 -5.79 14.41
N THR A 95 -3.31 -6.62 14.13
CA THR A 95 -3.45 -7.26 12.82
C THR A 95 -4.05 -6.27 11.83
N ALA A 96 -3.60 -6.30 10.58
CA ALA A 96 -4.21 -5.54 9.50
C ALA A 96 -5.72 -5.79 9.47
N PRO A 97 -6.55 -4.76 9.29
CA PRO A 97 -7.97 -4.95 9.10
C PRO A 97 -8.20 -5.93 7.93
N LEU A 98 -8.94 -7.01 8.19
CA LEU A 98 -9.33 -7.94 7.15
C LEU A 98 -10.22 -7.20 6.15
N MET A 99 -9.63 -6.82 5.01
CA MET A 99 -10.35 -6.26 3.87
C MET A 99 -11.12 -7.39 3.18
N THR A 100 -12.14 -7.88 3.88
CA THR A 100 -12.91 -9.06 3.49
C THR A 100 -13.91 -8.73 2.38
N ASP A 101 -14.10 -7.43 2.09
CA ASP A 101 -14.97 -6.95 1.03
C ASP A 101 -14.35 -5.72 0.35
N PRO A 102 -13.98 -5.78 -0.95
CA PRO A 102 -13.51 -4.62 -1.70
C PRO A 102 -14.53 -3.48 -1.74
N ALA A 103 -15.83 -3.74 -1.48
CA ALA A 103 -16.85 -2.70 -1.32
C ALA A 103 -16.73 -1.92 0.01
N THR A 104 -16.01 -2.44 1.02
CA THR A 104 -15.84 -1.76 2.33
C THR A 104 -14.58 -0.91 2.44
N VAL A 105 -13.69 -0.93 1.46
CA VAL A 105 -12.38 -0.24 1.53
C VAL A 105 -12.24 0.87 0.50
N ALA A 106 -12.80 0.70 -0.70
CA ALA A 106 -12.94 1.81 -1.61
C ALA A 106 -14.24 2.52 -1.25
N THR A 107 -14.21 3.60 -0.48
CA THR A 107 -15.37 4.52 -0.45
C THR A 107 -15.64 5.06 -1.85
N ALA A 108 -14.59 5.13 -2.68
CA ALA A 108 -14.70 5.23 -4.12
C ALA A 108 -13.43 4.76 -4.85
N VAL A 109 -13.56 4.33 -6.11
CA VAL A 109 -12.46 4.03 -7.04
C VAL A 109 -12.41 5.11 -8.11
N ILE A 110 -11.20 5.53 -8.49
CA ILE A 110 -10.96 6.37 -9.67
C ILE A 110 -10.37 5.51 -10.79
N GLU A 111 -11.02 5.49 -11.94
CA GLU A 111 -10.45 4.91 -13.16
C GLU A 111 -10.32 5.97 -14.26
N ARG A 112 -9.35 5.77 -15.16
CA ARG A 112 -9.14 6.63 -16.32
C ARG A 112 -9.70 5.98 -17.58
N TYR A 113 -10.51 6.74 -18.31
CA TYR A 113 -11.03 6.37 -19.62
C TYR A 113 -10.60 7.41 -20.66
N GLY A 114 -9.40 7.25 -21.21
CA GLY A 114 -8.81 8.24 -22.13
C GLY A 114 -8.60 9.61 -21.45
N PRO A 115 -9.16 10.71 -21.99
CA PRO A 115 -9.08 12.05 -21.38
C PRO A 115 -10.10 12.26 -20.24
N TYR A 116 -10.85 11.21 -19.87
CA TYR A 116 -11.88 11.24 -18.84
C TYR A 116 -11.46 10.46 -17.60
N VAL A 117 -12.01 10.88 -16.46
CA VAL A 117 -11.81 10.31 -15.14
C VAL A 117 -13.18 9.89 -14.62
N CYS A 118 -13.33 8.61 -14.29
CA CYS A 118 -14.56 8.03 -13.74
C CYS A 118 -14.39 7.82 -12.23
N TRP A 119 -15.34 8.36 -11.46
CA TRP A 119 -15.47 8.16 -10.03
C TRP A 119 -16.56 7.13 -9.76
N PHE A 120 -16.18 6.01 -9.14
CA PHE A 120 -17.07 4.94 -8.72
C PHE A 120 -17.22 5.02 -7.21
N ASP A 121 -18.32 5.57 -6.74
CA ASP A 121 -18.62 5.62 -5.30
C ASP A 121 -19.11 4.24 -4.83
N ALA A 122 -18.81 3.83 -3.60
CA ALA A 122 -19.31 2.57 -3.06
C ALA A 122 -20.75 2.66 -2.54
N ASP A 123 -21.25 3.85 -2.24
CA ASP A 123 -22.61 4.07 -1.74
C ASP A 123 -23.64 4.21 -2.88
N THR A 124 -23.21 4.33 -4.13
CA THR A 124 -24.08 4.37 -5.31
C THR A 124 -23.54 3.55 -6.48
N ILE A 125 -24.44 3.08 -7.35
CA ILE A 125 -24.06 2.44 -8.62
C ILE A 125 -23.76 3.47 -9.72
N ASP A 126 -24.08 4.74 -9.46
CA ASP A 126 -23.87 5.83 -10.41
C ASP A 126 -22.37 6.14 -10.56
N VAL A 127 -21.92 6.32 -11.81
CA VAL A 127 -20.56 6.70 -12.16
C VAL A 127 -20.53 8.17 -12.52
N GLU A 128 -19.79 8.97 -11.76
CA GLU A 128 -19.55 10.38 -12.10
C GLU A 128 -18.33 10.51 -13.01
N VAL A 129 -18.47 11.29 -14.08
CA VAL A 129 -17.44 11.43 -15.11
C VAL A 129 -16.95 12.87 -15.18
N PHE A 130 -15.63 13.03 -15.21
CA PHE A 130 -14.94 14.30 -15.33
C PHE A 130 -13.94 14.26 -16.47
N THR A 131 -13.59 15.40 -17.03
CA THR A 131 -12.37 15.55 -17.85
C THR A 131 -11.13 15.53 -16.95
N GLU A 132 -9.95 15.26 -17.50
CA GLU A 132 -8.67 15.35 -16.77
C GLU A 132 -8.43 16.74 -16.13
N GLY A 133 -8.98 17.81 -16.72
CA GLY A 133 -8.93 19.16 -16.17
C GLY A 133 -9.91 19.44 -15.02
N GLY A 134 -10.71 18.44 -14.61
CA GLY A 134 -11.69 18.55 -13.52
C GLY A 134 -13.07 19.08 -13.95
N THR A 135 -13.30 19.34 -15.24
CA THR A 135 -14.64 19.71 -15.73
C THR A 135 -15.59 18.51 -15.64
N TRP A 136 -16.73 18.68 -14.98
CA TRP A 136 -17.76 17.64 -14.90
C TRP A 136 -18.41 17.39 -16.26
N VAL A 137 -18.53 16.12 -16.64
CA VAL A 137 -19.10 15.66 -17.91
C VAL A 137 -20.53 15.17 -17.72
N GLY A 138 -20.81 14.45 -16.64
CA GLY A 138 -22.13 13.95 -16.27
C GLY A 138 -22.07 12.72 -15.37
N THR A 139 -23.22 12.07 -15.18
CA THR A 139 -23.40 10.87 -14.35
C THR A 139 -24.13 9.80 -15.15
N VAL A 140 -23.71 8.54 -15.07
CA VAL A 140 -24.39 7.39 -15.69
C VAL A 140 -24.70 6.31 -14.64
N PRO A 141 -25.81 5.56 -14.80
CA PRO A 141 -26.21 4.55 -13.81
C PRO A 141 -25.42 3.24 -13.87
N GLU A 142 -24.72 2.99 -14.99
CA GLU A 142 -23.79 1.86 -15.12
C GLU A 142 -22.68 2.15 -16.17
N PRO A 143 -21.53 1.45 -16.12
CA PRO A 143 -20.37 1.75 -16.97
C PRO A 143 -20.61 1.62 -18.48
N ASN A 144 -21.60 0.81 -18.89
CA ASN A 144 -21.90 0.60 -20.31
C ASN A 144 -22.48 1.85 -20.98
N ASP A 145 -23.08 2.77 -20.20
CA ASP A 145 -23.71 3.99 -20.72
C ASP A 145 -22.71 5.14 -20.92
N LEU A 146 -21.44 4.96 -20.50
CA LEU A 146 -20.39 5.97 -20.63
C LEU A 146 -20.23 6.45 -22.07
N GLY A 147 -20.33 5.55 -23.06
CA GLY A 147 -20.14 5.89 -24.47
C GLY A 147 -21.09 6.99 -24.96
N GLU A 148 -22.38 6.88 -24.64
CA GLU A 148 -23.40 7.86 -25.04
C GLU A 148 -23.20 9.21 -24.35
N LEU A 149 -22.82 9.19 -23.06
CA LEU A 149 -22.55 10.41 -22.30
C LEU A 149 -21.36 11.19 -22.90
N LEU A 150 -20.27 10.48 -23.20
CA LEU A 150 -19.06 11.08 -23.75
C LEU A 150 -19.31 11.67 -25.14
N GLU A 151 -20.00 10.94 -26.01
CA GLU A 151 -20.36 11.42 -27.34
C GLU A 151 -21.21 12.71 -27.27
N ALA A 152 -22.22 12.72 -26.40
CA ALA A 152 -23.08 13.90 -26.22
C ALA A 152 -22.29 15.11 -25.67
N PHE A 153 -21.32 14.89 -24.79
CA PHE A 153 -20.46 15.95 -24.28
C PHE A 153 -19.55 16.53 -25.38
N GLU A 154 -18.91 15.66 -26.17
CA GLU A 154 -18.01 16.07 -27.27
C GLU A 154 -18.75 16.86 -28.35
N GLN A 155 -19.97 16.43 -28.72
CA GLN A 155 -20.82 17.15 -29.67
C GLN A 155 -21.17 18.56 -29.17
N ARG A 156 -21.45 18.72 -27.87
CA ARG A 156 -21.74 20.04 -27.27
C ARG A 156 -20.51 20.95 -27.26
N GLN A 157 -19.33 20.40 -26.95
CA GLN A 157 -18.08 21.16 -26.99
C GLN A 157 -17.75 21.62 -28.41
N ALA A 158 -17.97 20.76 -29.41
CA ALA A 158 -17.78 21.12 -30.82
C ALA A 158 -18.77 22.20 -31.30
N ALA A 159 -20.00 22.21 -30.78
CA ALA A 159 -21.03 23.19 -31.15
C ALA A 159 -20.91 24.54 -30.41
N GLY A 160 -20.24 24.59 -29.25
CA GLY A 160 -20.09 25.80 -28.44
C GLY A 160 -18.79 26.59 -28.67
N GLY A 161 -17.94 26.14 -29.60
CA GLY A 161 -16.63 26.71 -29.90
C GLY A 161 -16.58 27.77 -31.00
N GLU A 162 -17.63 28.59 -31.16
CA GLU A 162 -17.67 29.74 -32.09
C GLU A 162 -17.75 31.09 -31.34
#